data_AF-A0AAD5MFW2-F1
#
_entry.id   AF-A0AAD5MFW2-F1
#
_cell.length_a   1.000
_cell.length_b   1.000
_cell.length_c   1.000
_cell.angle_alpha   90.00
_cell.angle_beta   90.00
_cell.angle_gamma   90.00
#
_symmetry.space_group_name_H-M   'P 1'
#
loop_
_entity.id
_entity.type
_entity.pdbx_description
1 polymer ?
#
loop_
_entity_poly.entity_id
_entity_poly.type
_entity_poly.pdbx_seq_one_letter_code
_entity_poly.pdbx_strand_id
1 'polypeptide(L)'
;MGSLKVTERDFTMGELKAAVNENRVHEFFASGTAVIVTPIEKVLYVTGEQEETLRFPAKDHDNSLSQRMLKALTDIYYGRVSRPGWTVEV
;
A
#
# COMPACT_ATOMS: atom_id res chain seq x y z
N MET A 1 3.79 -6.61 20.44
CA MET A 1 3.07 -6.49 19.15
C MET A 1 4.03 -5.89 18.13
N GLY A 2 4.21 -6.52 16.98
CA GLY A 2 5.11 -6.06 15.91
C GLY A 2 5.60 -7.21 15.05
N SER A 3 4.71 -7.88 14.31
CA SER A 3 5.06 -9.02 13.47
C SER A 3 5.61 -8.64 12.08
N LEU A 4 5.74 -7.33 11.78
CA LEU A 4 6.20 -6.82 10.48
C LEU A 4 7.36 -5.86 10.66
N LYS A 5 8.42 -6.07 9.86
CA LYS A 5 9.54 -5.13 9.73
C LYS A 5 9.09 -3.94 8.88
N VAL A 6 9.24 -2.73 9.40
CA VAL A 6 9.01 -1.47 8.66
C VAL A 6 10.36 -0.92 8.20
N THR A 7 10.46 -0.45 6.96
CA THR A 7 11.71 0.07 6.40
C THR A 7 11.40 1.17 5.39
N GLU A 8 12.03 2.32 5.57
CA GLU A 8 12.13 3.37 4.56
C GLU A 8 13.41 3.14 3.76
N ARG A 9 13.29 2.94 2.45
CA ARG A 9 14.42 2.78 1.54
C ARG A 9 13.98 3.03 0.10
N ASP A 10 14.94 3.34 -0.76
CA ASP A 10 14.75 3.28 -2.20
C ASP A 10 14.62 1.83 -2.67
N PHE A 11 13.84 1.60 -3.72
CA PHE A 11 13.76 0.33 -4.46
C PHE A 11 13.70 0.60 -5.96
N THR A 12 14.16 -0.36 -6.76
CA THR A 12 14.18 -0.25 -8.22
C THR A 12 13.07 -1.06 -8.89
N MET A 13 12.75 -0.74 -10.15
CA MET A 13 11.84 -1.57 -10.96
C MET A 13 12.38 -2.99 -11.17
N GLY A 14 13.71 -3.16 -11.24
CA GLY A 14 14.34 -4.49 -11.31
C GLY A 14 14.04 -5.35 -10.08
N GLU A 15 14.14 -4.76 -8.89
CA GLU A 15 13.77 -5.42 -7.63
C GLU A 15 12.27 -5.74 -7.55
N LEU A 16 11.42 -4.80 -7.96
CA LEU A 16 9.96 -5.00 -7.94
C LEU A 16 9.57 -6.14 -8.88
N LYS A 17 10.10 -6.15 -10.11
CA LYS A 17 9.89 -7.22 -11.08
C LYS A 17 10.30 -8.58 -10.55
N ALA A 18 11.52 -8.70 -10.01
CA ALA A 18 12.00 -9.93 -9.41
C ALA A 18 11.10 -10.39 -8.26
N ALA A 19 10.68 -9.47 -7.39
CA ALA A 19 9.78 -9.78 -6.27
C ALA A 19 8.39 -10.22 -6.72
N VAL A 20 7.83 -9.65 -7.79
CA VAL A 20 6.56 -10.10 -8.37
C VAL A 20 6.70 -11.50 -8.94
N ASN A 21 7.75 -11.75 -9.74
CA ASN A 21 8.01 -13.07 -10.35
C ASN A 21 8.27 -14.17 -9.30
N GLU A 22 8.88 -13.81 -8.18
CA GLU A 22 9.16 -14.71 -7.06
C GLU A 22 7.98 -14.82 -6.07
N ASN A 23 6.82 -14.21 -6.36
CA ASN A 23 5.64 -14.18 -5.48
C ASN A 23 5.92 -13.62 -4.07
N ARG A 24 6.86 -12.68 -3.97
CA ARG A 24 7.23 -12.00 -2.71
C ARG A 24 6.48 -10.70 -2.46
N VAL A 25 5.81 -10.14 -3.47
CA VAL A 25 4.96 -8.96 -3.30
C VAL A 25 3.56 -9.40 -2.87
N HIS A 26 3.15 -8.98 -1.68
CA HIS A 26 1.83 -9.32 -1.14
C HIS A 26 0.77 -8.26 -1.40
N GLU A 27 1.12 -6.97 -1.34
CA GLU A 27 0.25 -5.83 -1.59
C GLU A 27 1.09 -4.68 -2.14
N PHE A 28 0.51 -3.86 -3.01
CA PHE A 28 1.09 -2.62 -3.48
C PHE A 28 -0.01 -1.55 -3.45
N PHE A 29 0.26 -0.41 -2.82
CA PHE A 29 -0.74 0.64 -2.62
C PHE A 29 -0.08 2.01 -2.52
N ALA A 30 -0.83 3.04 -2.90
CA ALA A 30 -0.47 4.43 -2.69
C ALA A 30 -1.19 4.99 -1.45
N SER A 31 -0.62 6.02 -0.84
CA SER A 31 -1.23 6.76 0.26
C SER A 31 -1.10 8.26 0.04
N GLY A 32 -2.12 9.03 0.37
CA GLY A 32 -2.10 10.49 0.25
C GLY A 32 -3.45 11.10 0.61
N THR A 33 -3.49 12.39 0.94
CA THR A 33 -4.68 13.05 1.53
C THR A 33 -5.97 12.82 0.73
N ALA A 34 -5.90 12.87 -0.60
CA ALA A 34 -7.08 12.71 -1.45
C ALA A 34 -7.67 11.29 -1.43
N VAL A 35 -6.86 10.27 -1.14
CA VAL A 35 -7.24 8.87 -1.32
C VAL A 35 -7.02 7.99 -0.08
N ILE A 36 -6.39 8.54 0.96
CA ILE A 36 -5.96 7.91 2.23
C ILE A 36 -5.03 6.72 1.98
N VAL A 37 -5.57 5.61 1.48
CA VAL A 37 -4.88 4.42 1.01
C VAL A 37 -5.62 3.87 -0.20
N THR A 38 -4.92 3.60 -1.31
CA THR A 38 -5.50 3.04 -2.55
C THR A 38 -4.70 1.85 -3.06
N PRO A 39 -5.30 0.65 -3.16
CA PRO A 39 -4.67 -0.51 -3.77
C PRO A 39 -4.30 -0.26 -5.24
N ILE A 40 -3.15 -0.77 -5.66
CA ILE A 40 -2.69 -0.76 -7.05
C ILE A 40 -2.83 -2.18 -7.59
N GLU A 41 -3.64 -2.36 -8.65
CA GLU A 41 -3.82 -3.68 -9.29
C GLU A 41 -2.63 -4.04 -10.19
N LYS A 42 -2.13 -3.07 -10.95
CA LYS A 42 -1.07 -3.29 -11.93
C LYS A 42 -0.25 -2.04 -12.20
N VAL A 43 0.98 -2.25 -12.64
CA VAL A 43 1.84 -1.22 -13.24
C VAL A 43 2.14 -1.64 -14.67
N LEU A 44 1.96 -0.71 -15.61
CA LEU A 44 2.50 -0.83 -16.96
C LEU A 44 3.89 -0.20 -16.98
N TYR A 45 4.93 -1.00 -17.21
CA TYR A 45 6.31 -0.55 -17.26
C TYR A 45 6.83 -0.58 -18.69
N VAL A 46 7.28 0.58 -19.18
CA VAL A 46 7.73 0.76 -20.56
C VAL A 46 9.21 1.17 -20.56
N THR A 47 10.04 0.43 -21.28
CA THR A 47 11.49 0.69 -21.44
C THR A 47 11.87 0.61 -22.91
N GLY A 48 12.01 1.78 -23.55
CA GLY A 48 12.21 1.84 -25.00
C GLY A 48 11.02 1.23 -25.74
N GLU A 49 11.27 0.19 -26.53
CA GLU A 49 10.23 -0.57 -27.25
C GLU A 49 9.65 -1.73 -26.44
N GLN A 50 10.13 -1.97 -25.22
CA GLN A 50 9.66 -3.06 -24.36
C GLN A 50 8.53 -2.58 -23.45
N GLU A 51 7.47 -3.37 -23.34
CA GLU A 51 6.33 -3.14 -22.46
C GLU A 51 6.08 -4.38 -21.60
N GLU A 52 5.89 -4.18 -20.30
CA GLU A 52 5.58 -5.24 -19.34
C GLU A 52 4.51 -4.79 -18.36
N THR A 53 3.46 -5.60 -18.19
CA THR A 53 2.45 -5.37 -17.16
C THR A 53 2.77 -6.20 -15.92
N LEU A 54 3.12 -5.54 -14.83
CA LEU A 54 3.23 -6.16 -13.50
C LEU A 54 1.86 -6.16 -12.85
N ARG A 55 1.37 -7.34 -12.45
CA ARG A 55 0.12 -7.49 -11.71
C ARG A 55 0.43 -7.85 -10.27
N PHE A 56 -0.30 -7.24 -9.34
CA PHE A 56 -0.19 -7.53 -7.92
C PHE A 56 -1.35 -8.43 -7.48
N PRO A 57 -1.12 -9.30 -6.48
CA PRO A 57 -2.18 -10.19 -6.01
C PRO A 57 -3.30 -9.37 -5.37
N ALA A 58 -4.54 -9.70 -5.73
CA ALA A 58 -5.70 -9.22 -5.00
C ALA A 58 -5.76 -9.92 -3.63
N LYS A 59 -6.05 -9.16 -2.58
CA LYS A 59 -6.32 -9.71 -1.25
C LYS A 59 -7.77 -9.50 -0.87
N ASP A 60 -8.27 -10.43 -0.07
CA ASP A 60 -9.53 -10.22 0.64
C ASP A 60 -9.41 -9.06 1.64
N HIS A 61 -10.56 -8.54 2.05
CA HIS A 61 -10.64 -7.37 2.92
C HIS A 61 -10.03 -7.63 4.31
N ASP A 62 -10.13 -8.86 4.82
CA ASP A 62 -9.72 -9.21 6.20
C ASP A 62 -8.20 -9.43 6.35
N ASN A 63 -7.54 -9.88 5.28
CA ASN A 63 -6.10 -10.14 5.23
C ASN A 63 -5.29 -9.02 4.54
N SER A 64 -5.95 -7.94 4.13
CA SER A 64 -5.32 -6.79 3.49
C SER A 64 -4.78 -5.77 4.51
N LEU A 65 -3.47 -5.52 4.44
CA LEU A 65 -2.82 -4.44 5.19
C LEU A 65 -3.35 -3.08 4.75
N SER A 66 -3.53 -2.85 3.44
CA SER A 66 -4.03 -1.58 2.91
C SER A 66 -5.45 -1.27 3.41
N GLN A 67 -6.36 -2.24 3.43
CA GLN A 67 -7.71 -2.06 3.99
C GLN A 67 -7.69 -1.82 5.50
N ARG A 68 -6.85 -2.54 6.24
CA ARG A 68 -6.66 -2.30 7.68
C ARG A 68 -6.13 -0.90 7.97
N MET A 69 -5.19 -0.41 7.16
CA MET A 69 -4.67 0.96 7.26
C MET A 69 -5.76 1.99 6.92
N LEU A 70 -6.52 1.79 5.84
CA LEU A 70 -7.64 2.66 5.47
C LEU A 70 -8.66 2.76 6.61
N LYS A 71 -9.06 1.63 7.18
CA LYS A 71 -10.00 1.59 8.30
C LYS A 71 -9.44 2.32 9.53
N ALA A 72 -8.19 2.04 9.90
CA ALA A 72 -7.58 2.67 11.06
C ALA A 72 -7.48 4.20 10.92
N LEU A 73 -7.09 4.69 9.75
CA LEU A 73 -6.99 6.13 9.48
C LEU A 73 -8.36 6.79 9.43
N THR A 74 -9.35 6.18 8.75
CA THR A 74 -10.70 6.74 8.66
C THR A 74 -11.44 6.73 10.01
N ASP A 75 -11.24 5.70 10.84
CA ASP A 75 -11.79 5.68 12.19
C ASP A 75 -11.23 6.82 13.06
N ILE A 76 -9.97 7.22 12.86
CA ILE A 76 -9.38 8.40 13.50
C ILE A 76 -9.97 9.68 12.91
N TYR A 77 -10.00 9.82 11.57
CA TYR A 77 -10.47 11.03 10.88
C TYR A 77 -11.91 11.39 11.22
N TYR A 78 -12.78 10.38 11.36
CA TYR A 78 -14.19 10.58 11.69
C TYR A 78 -14.47 10.51 13.20
N GLY A 79 -13.44 10.51 14.05
CA GLY A 79 -13.60 10.55 15.51
C GLY A 79 -14.19 9.28 16.14
N ARG A 80 -14.27 8.17 15.40
CA ARG A 80 -14.70 6.86 15.96
C ARG A 80 -13.66 6.29 16.92
N VAL A 81 -12.39 6.63 16.67
CA VAL A 81 -11.24 6.30 17.54
C VAL A 81 -10.48 7.58 17.83
N SER A 82 -10.34 7.93 19.11
CA SER A 82 -9.52 9.07 19.50
C SER A 82 -8.03 8.72 19.43
N ARG A 83 -7.23 9.60 18.81
CA ARG A 83 -5.78 9.52 18.77
C ARG A 83 -5.16 10.89 19.08
N PRO A 84 -4.70 11.12 20.33
CA PRO A 84 -4.15 12.40 20.73
C PRO A 84 -3.01 12.87 19.81
N GLY A 85 -3.06 14.14 19.40
CA GLY A 85 -2.06 14.78 18.53
C GLY A 85 -2.20 14.48 17.03
N TRP A 86 -3.19 13.70 16.60
CA TRP A 86 -3.42 13.39 15.18
C TRP A 86 -4.58 14.16 14.57
N THR A 87 -5.53 14.62 15.39
CA THR A 87 -6.70 15.40 14.98
C THR A 87 -6.81 16.68 15.80
N VAL A 88 -7.40 17.72 15.20
CA VAL A 88 -7.71 18.99 15.85
C VAL A 88 -9.21 19.22 15.73
N GLU A 89 -9.87 19.47 16.86
CA GLU A 89 -11.26 19.93 16.86
C GLU A 89 -11.29 21.38 16.39
N VAL A 90 -12.16 21.67 15.43
CA VAL A 90 -12.33 22.97 14.79
C VAL A 90 -13.65 23.63 15.19
#